data_AF-A0A7X7P8R0-F1
#
_entry.id   AF-A0A7X7P8R0-F1
#
_cell.length_a   1.000
_cell.length_b   1.000
_cell.length_c   1.000
_cell.angle_alpha   90.00
_cell.angle_beta   90.00
_cell.angle_gamma   90.00
#
_symmetry.space_group_name_H-M   'P 1'
#
loop_
_entity.id
_entity.type
_entity.pdbx_description
1 polymer ?
#
loop_
_entity_poly.entity_id
_entity_poly.type
_entity_poly.pdbx_seq_one_letter_code
_entity_poly.pdbx_strand_id
1 'polypeptide(L)'
;MRIKPLLTAFFLMMFMGCASNQALVNSSIQQAESLKTTAGESKSLSVKTTLADEKLEEAKKQNEIGKTEEALLAAEESLLQYRLALAQSTHDALSKDYAALEKEVQSAESYKNQLKSKLEQMRKEK
;
A
#
# COMPACT_ATOMS: atom_id res chain seq x y z
N MET A 1 -56.45 -1.55 -24.68
CA MET A 1 -55.01 -1.37 -24.97
C MET A 1 -54.19 -2.03 -23.86
N ARG A 2 -53.61 -3.21 -24.14
CA ARG A 2 -52.72 -3.92 -23.19
C ARG A 2 -51.29 -3.47 -23.45
N ILE A 3 -50.81 -2.50 -22.67
CA ILE A 3 -49.42 -2.08 -22.67
C ILE A 3 -48.61 -3.26 -22.13
N LYS A 4 -47.68 -3.76 -22.94
CA LYS A 4 -46.95 -5.02 -22.72
C LYS A 4 -46.04 -4.89 -21.48
N PRO A 5 -46.02 -5.88 -20.56
CA PRO A 5 -45.13 -5.89 -19.39
C PRO A 5 -43.63 -6.00 -19.76
N LEU A 6 -43.32 -6.18 -21.04
CA LEU A 6 -41.95 -6.17 -21.56
C LEU A 6 -41.29 -4.78 -21.50
N LEU A 7 -42.08 -3.70 -21.58
CA LEU A 7 -41.54 -2.33 -21.57
C LEU A 7 -41.14 -1.88 -20.16
N THR A 8 -41.85 -2.36 -19.13
CA THR A 8 -41.57 -2.06 -17.72
C THR A 8 -40.32 -2.78 -17.21
N ALA A 9 -40.02 -3.98 -17.69
CA ALA A 9 -38.82 -4.72 -17.31
C ALA A 9 -37.52 -4.09 -17.85
N PHE A 10 -37.56 -3.53 -19.06
CA PHE A 10 -36.40 -2.88 -19.67
C PHE A 10 -36.05 -1.55 -18.99
N PHE A 11 -37.06 -0.81 -18.53
CA PHE A 11 -36.86 0.44 -17.78
C PHE A 11 -36.30 0.20 -16.37
N LEU A 12 -36.54 -0.96 -15.77
CA LEU A 12 -36.08 -1.30 -14.41
C LEU A 12 -34.60 -1.70 -14.35
N MET A 13 -34.05 -2.28 -15.42
CA MET A 13 -32.62 -2.63 -15.47
C MET A 13 -31.69 -1.41 -15.57
N MET A 14 -32.16 -0.30 -16.15
CA MET A 14 -31.33 0.89 -16.41
C MET A 14 -31.03 1.71 -15.13
N PHE A 15 -31.83 1.55 -14.07
CA PHE A 15 -31.62 2.23 -12.78
C PHE A 15 -30.73 1.44 -11.80
N MET A 16 -30.38 0.18 -12.10
CA MET A 16 -29.55 -0.64 -11.21
C MET A 16 -28.05 -0.31 -11.27
N GLY A 17 -27.57 0.42 -12.29
CA GLY A 17 -26.14 0.72 -12.47
C GLY A 17 -25.58 1.87 -11.62
N CYS A 18 -26.42 2.78 -11.13
CA CYS A 18 -25.94 3.95 -10.37
C CYS A 18 -25.66 3.62 -8.90
N ALA A 19 -26.41 2.68 -8.31
CA ALA A 19 -26.26 2.31 -6.90
C ALA A 19 -25.00 1.48 -6.64
N SER A 20 -24.57 0.65 -7.60
CA SER A 20 -23.36 -0.17 -7.46
C SER A 20 -22.09 0.68 -7.43
N ASN A 21 -22.00 1.70 -8.29
CA ASN A 21 -20.80 2.53 -8.39
C ASN A 21 -20.62 3.41 -7.15
N GLN A 22 -21.71 3.92 -6.57
CA GLN A 22 -21.65 4.70 -5.33
C GLN A 22 -21.11 3.87 -4.15
N ALA A 23 -21.53 2.60 -4.05
CA ALA A 23 -21.03 1.70 -3.02
C ALA A 23 -19.53 1.39 -3.20
N LEU A 24 -19.08 1.23 -4.44
CA LEU A 24 -17.67 1.02 -4.76
C LEU A 24 -16.81 2.24 -4.42
N VAL A 25 -17.24 3.45 -4.79
CA VAL A 25 -16.55 4.70 -4.45
C VAL A 25 -16.40 4.83 -2.93
N ASN A 26 -17.48 4.65 -2.17
CA ASN A 26 -17.44 4.77 -0.72
C ASN A 26 -16.49 3.75 -0.08
N SER A 27 -16.52 2.50 -0.56
CA SER A 27 -15.58 1.46 -0.10
C SER A 27 -14.13 1.82 -0.41
N SER A 28 -13.85 2.35 -1.61
CA SER A 28 -12.50 2.75 -2.03
C SER A 28 -11.97 3.91 -1.19
N ILE A 29 -12.78 4.94 -0.96
CA ILE A 29 -12.44 6.08 -0.08
C ILE A 29 -12.16 5.59 1.35
N GLN A 30 -13.02 4.72 1.90
CA GLN A 30 -12.83 4.17 3.24
C GLN A 30 -11.54 3.33 3.36
N GLN A 31 -11.22 2.55 2.34
CA GLN A 31 -9.94 1.82 2.30
C GLN A 31 -8.75 2.78 2.26
N ALA A 32 -8.83 3.87 1.50
CA ALA A 32 -7.77 4.86 1.41
C ALA A 32 -7.56 5.60 2.73
N GLU A 33 -8.63 5.96 3.44
CA GLU A 33 -8.56 6.53 4.80
C GLU A 33 -7.95 5.56 5.82
N SER A 34 -8.28 4.28 5.70
CA SER A 34 -7.71 3.24 6.57
C SER A 34 -6.19 3.13 6.34
N LEU A 35 -5.75 3.13 5.08
CA LEU A 35 -4.33 3.11 4.74
C LEU A 35 -3.61 4.39 5.14
N LYS A 36 -4.26 5.56 5.00
CA LYS A 36 -3.74 6.84 5.50
C LYS A 36 -3.45 6.78 6.99
N THR A 37 -4.37 6.20 7.77
CA THR A 37 -4.21 6.03 9.22
C THR A 37 -3.00 5.15 9.53
N THR A 38 -2.89 3.98 8.89
CA THR A 38 -1.72 3.08 9.02
C THR A 38 -0.42 3.77 8.61
N ALA A 39 -0.45 4.60 7.56
CA ALA A 39 0.72 5.34 7.10
C ALA A 39 1.12 6.47 8.08
N GLY A 40 0.14 7.16 8.69
CA GLY A 40 0.37 8.24 9.66
C GLY A 40 0.96 7.76 10.98
N GLU A 41 0.68 6.52 11.38
CA GLU A 41 1.34 5.87 12.52
C GLU A 41 2.84 5.63 12.27
N SER A 42 3.25 5.53 11.01
CA SER A 42 4.65 5.37 10.61
C SER A 42 5.28 6.73 10.27
N LYS A 43 6.06 7.29 11.21
CA LYS A 43 6.75 8.57 11.06
C LYS A 43 7.62 8.69 9.80
N SER A 44 8.07 7.55 9.24
CA SER A 44 8.87 7.48 8.01
C SER A 44 8.04 7.63 6.73
N LEU A 45 6.72 7.43 6.79
CA LEU A 45 5.82 7.41 5.63
C LEU A 45 5.19 8.76 5.32
N SER A 46 5.09 9.67 6.30
CA SER A 46 4.38 10.95 6.17
C SER A 46 4.86 11.83 4.99
N VAL A 47 6.13 11.74 4.59
CA VAL A 47 6.67 12.49 3.44
C VAL A 47 6.33 11.83 2.09
N LYS A 48 6.07 10.51 2.08
CA LYS A 48 5.81 9.73 0.86
C LYS A 48 4.33 9.67 0.47
N THR A 49 3.41 10.19 1.30
CA THR A 49 1.95 10.06 1.08
C THR A 49 1.26 11.34 0.60
N THR A 50 1.98 12.44 0.34
CA THR A 50 1.36 13.73 0.00
C THR A 50 0.48 13.65 -1.26
N LEU A 51 0.94 12.97 -2.30
CA LEU A 51 0.14 12.76 -3.52
C LEU A 51 -1.09 11.87 -3.24
N ALA A 52 -0.97 10.90 -2.32
CA ALA A 52 -2.07 10.01 -1.96
C ALA A 52 -3.15 10.76 -1.17
N ASP A 53 -2.73 11.70 -0.31
CA ASP A 53 -3.59 12.64 0.38
C ASP A 53 -4.35 13.54 -0.60
N GLU A 54 -3.66 14.13 -1.57
CA GLU A 54 -4.27 14.97 -2.61
C GLU A 54 -5.34 14.20 -3.40
N LYS A 55 -5.05 12.96 -3.79
CA LYS A 55 -5.98 12.09 -4.52
C LYS A 55 -7.17 11.64 -3.68
N LEU A 56 -6.98 11.42 -2.38
CA LEU A 56 -8.08 11.11 -1.48
C LEU A 56 -9.05 12.31 -1.35
N GLU A 57 -8.51 13.53 -1.23
CA GLU A 57 -9.33 14.74 -1.18
C GLU A 57 -10.02 15.03 -2.53
N GLU A 58 -9.35 14.75 -3.65
CA GLU A 58 -9.97 14.80 -4.98
C GLU A 58 -11.16 13.84 -5.09
N ALA A 59 -10.98 12.59 -4.65
CA ALA A 59 -12.04 11.57 -4.66
C ALA A 59 -13.27 11.99 -3.86
N LYS A 60 -13.06 12.54 -2.65
CA LYS A 60 -14.14 13.06 -1.80
C LYS A 60 -14.92 14.17 -2.48
N LYS A 61 -14.21 15.15 -3.05
CA LYS A 61 -14.84 16.28 -3.77
C LYS A 61 -15.64 15.82 -4.98
N GLN A 62 -15.11 14.88 -5.77
CA GLN A 62 -15.81 14.35 -6.94
C GLN A 62 -17.04 13.54 -6.53
N ASN A 63 -16.95 12.79 -5.43
CA ASN A 63 -18.08 12.04 -4.87
C ASN A 63 -19.21 12.98 -4.40
N GLU A 64 -18.86 14.08 -3.72
CA GLU A 64 -19.81 15.09 -3.24
C GLU A 64 -20.61 15.74 -4.37
N ILE A 65 -19.99 15.94 -5.54
CA ILE A 65 -20.66 16.53 -6.73
C ILE A 65 -21.29 15.48 -7.65
N GLY A 66 -21.33 14.20 -7.23
CA GLY A 66 -21.98 13.11 -7.97
C GLY A 66 -21.20 12.57 -9.18
N LYS A 67 -19.92 12.93 -9.31
CA LYS A 67 -19.01 12.44 -10.35
C LYS A 67 -18.39 11.11 -9.92
N THR A 68 -19.19 10.05 -10.01
CA THR A 68 -18.86 8.75 -9.41
C THR A 68 -17.69 8.03 -10.07
N GLU A 69 -17.54 8.15 -11.39
CA GLU A 69 -16.41 7.53 -12.11
C GLU A 69 -15.09 8.23 -11.79
N GLU A 70 -15.08 9.56 -11.83
CA GLU A 70 -13.89 10.34 -11.46
C GLU A 70 -13.53 10.09 -9.99
N ALA A 71 -14.53 10.10 -9.10
CA ALA A 71 -14.31 9.82 -7.68
C ALA A 71 -13.71 8.43 -7.45
N LEU A 72 -14.16 7.42 -8.19
CA LEU A 72 -13.61 6.08 -8.11
C LEU A 72 -12.15 6.05 -8.57
N LEU A 73 -11.86 6.68 -9.71
CA LEU A 73 -10.51 6.75 -10.26
C LEU A 73 -9.54 7.43 -9.28
N ALA A 74 -9.92 8.58 -8.73
CA ALA A 74 -9.11 9.31 -7.76
C ALA A 74 -8.90 8.50 -6.46
N ALA A 75 -9.92 7.77 -6.00
CA ALA A 75 -9.80 6.90 -4.82
C ALA A 75 -8.86 5.72 -5.07
N GLU A 76 -8.93 5.10 -6.25
CA GLU A 76 -8.03 4.01 -6.65
C GLU A 76 -6.58 4.48 -6.81
N GLU A 77 -6.35 5.67 -7.39
CA GLU A 77 -5.03 6.29 -7.46
C GLU A 77 -4.46 6.54 -6.06
N SER A 78 -5.27 7.06 -5.13
CA SER A 78 -4.88 7.23 -3.73
C SER A 78 -4.50 5.90 -3.06
N LEU A 79 -5.31 4.85 -3.24
CA LEU A 79 -5.03 3.50 -2.72
C LEU A 79 -3.70 2.95 -3.22
N LEU A 80 -3.45 3.06 -4.52
CA LEU A 80 -2.21 2.57 -5.12
C LEU A 80 -1.00 3.27 -4.53
N GLN A 81 -1.08 4.59 -4.35
CA GLN A 81 0.01 5.38 -3.81
C GLN A 81 0.28 5.08 -2.33
N TYR A 82 -0.75 4.93 -1.50
CA TYR A 82 -0.55 4.48 -0.12
C TYR A 82 0.10 3.11 -0.05
N ARG A 83 -0.36 2.15 -0.86
CA ARG A 83 0.24 0.81 -0.93
C ARG A 83 1.69 0.85 -1.37
N LEU A 84 2.01 1.68 -2.37
CA LEU A 84 3.38 1.87 -2.85
C LEU A 84 4.26 2.46 -1.75
N ALA A 85 3.80 3.51 -1.06
CA ALA A 85 4.56 4.13 0.03
C ALA A 85 4.84 3.15 1.17
N LEU A 86 3.84 2.32 1.53
CA LEU A 86 3.99 1.27 2.56
C LEU A 86 4.99 0.20 2.12
N ALA A 87 4.88 -0.30 0.88
CA ALA A 87 5.80 -1.28 0.34
C ALA A 87 7.24 -0.76 0.31
N GLN A 88 7.44 0.49 -0.12
CA GLN A 88 8.76 1.13 -0.13
C GLN A 88 9.32 1.29 1.28
N SER A 89 8.50 1.72 2.25
CA SER A 89 8.96 1.84 3.64
C SER A 89 9.38 0.50 4.23
N THR A 90 8.62 -0.56 3.96
CA THR A 90 8.95 -1.92 4.40
C THR A 90 10.23 -2.41 3.74
N HIS A 91 10.39 -2.15 2.44
CA HIS A 91 11.62 -2.49 1.71
C HIS A 91 12.84 -1.75 2.26
N ASP A 92 12.75 -0.45 2.51
CA ASP A 92 13.84 0.36 3.06
C ASP A 92 14.28 -0.15 4.44
N ALA A 93 13.31 -0.51 5.30
CA ALA A 93 13.58 -1.12 6.60
C ALA A 93 14.27 -2.48 6.47
N LEU A 94 13.74 -3.37 5.62
CA LEU A 94 14.31 -4.69 5.40
C LEU A 94 15.73 -4.62 4.82
N SER A 95 15.98 -3.69 3.90
CA SER A 95 17.31 -3.48 3.31
C SER A 95 18.33 -3.06 4.37
N LYS A 96 17.93 -2.19 5.30
CA LYS A 96 18.78 -1.78 6.41
C LYS A 96 19.09 -2.94 7.36
N ASP A 97 18.09 -3.72 7.73
CA ASP A 97 18.26 -4.89 8.60
C ASP A 97 19.15 -5.95 7.95
N TYR A 98 18.96 -6.19 6.65
CA TYR A 98 19.82 -7.11 5.88
C TYR A 98 21.27 -6.64 5.87
N ALA A 99 21.53 -5.36 5.61
CA ALA A 99 22.89 -4.82 5.61
C ALA A 99 23.56 -4.88 6.99
N ALA A 100 22.79 -4.76 8.07
CA ALA A 100 23.29 -4.96 9.43
C ALA A 100 23.68 -6.43 9.67
N LEU A 101 22.80 -7.36 9.30
CA LEU A 101 23.05 -8.80 9.42
C LEU A 101 24.27 -9.24 8.60
N GLU A 102 24.42 -8.74 7.37
CA GLU A 102 25.55 -9.05 6.51
C GLU A 102 26.89 -8.64 7.15
N LYS A 103 26.93 -7.45 7.78
CA LYS A 103 28.12 -7.00 8.53
C LYS A 103 28.42 -7.89 9.74
N GLU A 104 27.38 -8.30 10.47
CA GLU A 104 27.55 -9.20 11.62
C GLU A 104 28.13 -10.55 11.18
N VAL A 105 27.60 -11.14 10.09
CA VAL A 105 28.11 -12.40 9.53
C VAL A 105 29.57 -12.27 9.13
N GLN A 106 29.94 -11.21 8.40
CA GLN A 106 31.33 -10.97 8.01
C GLN A 106 32.26 -10.81 9.22
N SER A 107 31.80 -10.13 10.28
CA SER A 107 32.58 -9.96 11.50
C SER A 107 32.80 -11.30 12.23
N ALA A 108 31.79 -12.15 12.27
CA ALA A 108 31.85 -13.47 12.90
C ALA A 108 32.78 -14.41 12.13
N GLU A 109 32.75 -14.39 10.80
CA GLU A 109 33.67 -15.14 9.94
C GLU A 109 35.12 -14.69 10.13
N SER A 110 35.37 -13.39 10.17
CA SER A 110 36.69 -12.82 10.44
C SER A 110 37.21 -13.29 11.81
N TYR A 111 36.39 -13.21 12.85
CA TYR A 111 36.74 -13.65 14.19
C TYR A 111 37.04 -15.16 14.25
N LYS A 112 36.20 -15.99 13.62
CA LYS A 112 36.42 -17.44 13.51
C LYS A 112 37.76 -17.74 12.83
N ASN A 113 38.11 -17.04 11.76
CA ASN A 113 39.36 -17.24 11.04
C ASN A 113 40.58 -16.85 11.88
N GLN A 114 40.47 -15.76 12.66
CA GLN A 114 41.52 -15.36 13.61
C GLN A 114 41.75 -16.44 14.69
N LEU A 115 40.67 -16.98 15.27
CA LEU A 115 40.76 -18.06 16.26
C LEU A 115 41.41 -19.32 15.68
N LYS A 116 41.03 -19.69 14.44
CA LYS A 116 41.63 -20.83 13.75
C LYS A 116 43.13 -20.64 13.54
N SER A 117 43.55 -19.45 13.08
CA SER A 117 44.96 -19.13 12.88
C SER A 117 45.76 -19.21 14.19
N LYS A 118 45.23 -18.64 15.29
CA LYS A 118 45.86 -18.73 16.62
C LYS A 118 45.98 -20.18 17.12
N LEU A 119 44.96 -21.00 16.91
CA LEU A 119 44.99 -22.42 17.26
C LEU A 119 46.07 -23.19 16.47
N GLU A 120 46.26 -22.88 15.19
CA GLU A 120 47.31 -23.49 14.37
C GLU A 120 48.71 -23.05 14.81
N GLN A 121 48.90 -21.80 15.21
CA GLN A 121 50.17 -21.31 15.77
C GLN A 121 50.54 -22.07 17.05
N MET A 122 49.62 -22.14 18.02
CA MET A 122 49.87 -22.86 19.28
C MET A 122 50.14 -24.35 19.09
N ARG A 123 49.62 -24.97 18.01
CA ARG A 123 49.91 -26.37 17.68
C ARG A 123 51.31 -26.59 17.12
N LYS A 124 51.88 -25.60 16.42
CA LYS A 124 53.23 -25.67 15.84
C LYS A 124 54.33 -25.37 16.86
N GLU A 125 53.99 -24.66 17.93
CA GLU A 125 54.90 -24.30 19.03
C GLU A 125 55.02 -25.39 20.11
N LYS A 126 54.26 -26.49 19.99
CA LYS A 126 54.34 -27.70 20.83
C LYS A 126 55.08 -28.81 20.12
#